data_AF-A0A0Q8VMY8-F1
#
_entry.id   AF-A0A0Q8VMY8-F1
#
_cell.length_a   1.000
_cell.length_b   1.000
_cell.length_c   1.000
_cell.angle_alpha   90.00
_cell.angle_beta   90.00
_cell.angle_gamma   90.00
#
_symmetry.space_group_name_H-M   'P 1'
#
loop_
_entity.id
_entity.type
_entity.pdbx_description
1 polymer ?
#
loop_
_entity_poly.entity_id
_entity_poly.type
_entity_poly.pdbx_seq_one_letter_code
_entity_poly.pdbx_strand_id
1 'polypeptide(L)'
;MTRPQAPSGDVAITLGGVGAVAVLVALGAERGFWASNLHNAVLAASFTLVGSIVLSRRPGHVEGRLFVLVGLCSAVLYSARQVGLSSSSRADAWWGWLGVWPTAVIIGMTTWVILCFPEGRPLSRSWLRVAALASGLATVSALLSALYPVEYDDAGVGTPFPFDLGGRALAQDVWNVLGHGSYLLLQVLWIVGLVARWRASDSAVRRQLALLLATVVGVSVVLVAGLATAGSPTPGLIALGVVPVVAGWLLDRLSLAHVVEIETAAGRLPELSARENEVLELMAQGLSNAAIAERLHLSVKTVEPAISSIFRKLGLHEEPASNRRVLAVVQYWSRPARQPD
;
A
#
# COMPACT_ATOMS: atom_id res chain seq x y z
N MET A 1 -35.79 3.43 11.21
CA MET A 1 -35.30 2.18 10.60
C MET A 1 -34.11 2.51 9.71
N THR A 2 -32.89 2.32 10.23
CA THR A 2 -31.66 2.44 9.46
C THR A 2 -31.58 1.24 8.51
N ARG A 3 -31.57 1.49 7.20
CA ARG A 3 -31.25 0.44 6.22
C ARG A 3 -29.89 -0.16 6.58
N PRO A 4 -29.71 -1.50 6.58
CA PRO A 4 -28.39 -2.08 6.70
C PRO A 4 -27.54 -1.54 5.54
N GLN A 5 -26.51 -0.75 5.87
CA GLN A 5 -25.51 -0.37 4.88
C GLN A 5 -24.88 -1.67 4.39
N ALA A 6 -25.02 -1.95 3.09
CA ALA A 6 -24.28 -3.03 2.46
C ALA A 6 -22.80 -2.88 2.82
N PRO A 7 -22.06 -3.99 3.07
CA PRO A 7 -20.63 -3.90 3.34
C PRO A 7 -20.01 -3.08 2.20
N SER A 8 -19.26 -2.04 2.55
CA SER A 8 -18.51 -1.24 1.57
C SER A 8 -17.76 -2.21 0.65
N GLY A 9 -17.70 -1.95 -0.67
CA GLY A 9 -17.10 -2.88 -1.63
C GLY A 9 -15.68 -3.33 -1.23
N ASP A 10 -14.98 -2.54 -0.42
CA ASP A 10 -13.66 -2.84 0.13
C ASP A 10 -13.65 -3.97 1.18
N VAL A 11 -14.73 -4.17 1.95
CA VAL A 11 -14.87 -5.30 2.88
C VAL A 11 -14.97 -6.61 2.10
N ALA A 12 -15.74 -6.62 1.02
CA ALA A 12 -15.85 -7.79 0.14
C ALA A 12 -14.52 -8.08 -0.57
N ILE A 13 -13.82 -7.04 -1.08
CA ILE A 13 -12.48 -7.17 -1.67
C ILE A 13 -11.49 -7.75 -0.65
N THR A 14 -11.52 -7.26 0.59
CA THR A 14 -10.60 -7.69 1.64
C THR A 14 -10.84 -9.15 2.05
N LEU A 15 -12.08 -9.49 2.42
CA LEU A 15 -12.41 -10.86 2.87
C LEU A 15 -12.24 -11.86 1.72
N GLY A 16 -12.72 -11.52 0.53
CA GLY A 16 -12.56 -12.35 -0.66
C GLY A 16 -11.09 -12.54 -1.05
N GLY A 17 -10.30 -11.45 -1.04
CA GLY A 17 -8.88 -11.48 -1.35
C GLY A 17 -8.08 -12.33 -0.37
N VAL A 18 -8.24 -12.12 0.94
CA VAL A 18 -7.56 -12.90 1.97
C VAL A 18 -7.94 -14.38 1.89
N GLY A 19 -9.23 -14.69 1.76
CA GLY A 19 -9.70 -16.06 1.63
C GLY A 19 -9.16 -16.77 0.39
N ALA A 20 -9.22 -16.11 -0.78
CA ALA A 20 -8.71 -16.66 -2.03
C ALA A 20 -7.20 -16.90 -1.98
N VAL A 21 -6.43 -15.95 -1.43
CA VAL A 21 -4.97 -16.08 -1.30
C VAL A 21 -4.61 -17.22 -0.34
N ALA A 22 -5.29 -17.34 0.79
CA ALA A 22 -5.06 -18.43 1.73
C ALA A 22 -5.31 -19.80 1.09
N VAL A 23 -6.42 -19.95 0.35
CA VAL A 23 -6.75 -21.19 -0.36
C VAL A 23 -5.71 -21.51 -1.44
N LEU A 24 -5.37 -20.54 -2.30
CA LEU A 24 -4.42 -20.76 -3.39
C LEU A 24 -3.01 -21.11 -2.88
N VAL A 25 -2.56 -20.43 -1.82
CA VAL A 25 -1.27 -20.74 -1.18
C VAL A 25 -1.30 -22.11 -0.51
N ALA A 26 -2.40 -22.49 0.16
CA ALA A 26 -2.53 -23.82 0.74
C ALA A 26 -2.49 -24.92 -0.35
N LEU A 27 -3.28 -24.77 -1.41
CA LEU A 27 -3.29 -25.71 -2.55
C LEU A 27 -1.91 -25.82 -3.22
N GLY A 28 -1.18 -24.71 -3.34
CA GLY A 28 0.18 -24.72 -3.86
C GLY A 28 1.16 -25.43 -2.92
N ALA A 29 1.05 -25.20 -1.60
CA ALA A 29 1.91 -25.83 -0.61
C ALA A 29 1.71 -27.35 -0.51
N GLU A 30 0.47 -27.84 -0.72
CA GLU A 30 0.18 -29.28 -0.79
C GLU A 30 0.92 -30.01 -1.91
N ARG A 31 1.36 -29.29 -2.96
CA ARG A 31 2.13 -29.85 -4.07
C ARG A 31 3.63 -29.98 -3.78
N GLY A 32 4.08 -29.57 -2.59
CA GLY A 32 5.45 -29.71 -2.12
C GLY A 32 6.20 -28.39 -1.94
N PHE A 33 7.41 -28.48 -1.41
CA PHE A 33 8.23 -27.31 -1.10
C PHE A 33 9.28 -27.05 -2.18
N TRP A 34 9.22 -25.85 -2.78
CA TRP A 34 10.16 -25.39 -3.80
C TRP A 34 10.68 -24.01 -3.43
N ALA A 35 11.93 -23.95 -2.94
CA ALA A 35 12.54 -22.71 -2.47
C ALA A 35 12.55 -21.61 -3.54
N SER A 36 12.78 -21.99 -4.81
CA SER A 36 12.79 -21.08 -5.96
C SER A 36 11.46 -20.36 -6.18
N ASN A 37 10.33 -20.94 -5.74
CA ASN A 37 8.99 -20.37 -5.92
C ASN A 37 8.40 -19.76 -4.63
N LEU A 38 9.04 -19.97 -3.47
CA LEU A 38 8.54 -19.53 -2.17
C LEU A 38 8.28 -18.02 -2.12
N HIS A 39 9.09 -17.23 -2.83
CA HIS A 39 8.91 -15.78 -2.90
C HIS A 39 7.51 -15.37 -3.38
N ASN A 40 6.89 -16.11 -4.31
CA ASN A 40 5.56 -15.78 -4.81
C ASN A 40 4.48 -15.94 -3.73
N ALA A 41 4.59 -16.94 -2.85
CA ALA A 41 3.70 -17.07 -1.69
C ALA A 41 3.91 -15.94 -0.66
N VAL A 42 5.17 -15.56 -0.43
CA VAL A 42 5.50 -14.46 0.48
C VAL A 42 4.98 -13.13 -0.05
N LEU A 43 5.14 -12.86 -1.34
CA LEU A 43 4.57 -11.70 -2.02
C LEU A 43 3.03 -11.73 -1.95
N ALA A 44 2.41 -12.87 -2.23
CA ALA A 44 0.96 -13.04 -2.13
C ALA A 44 0.43 -12.66 -0.75
N ALA A 45 1.03 -13.22 0.31
CA ALA A 45 0.62 -12.96 1.69
C ALA A 45 0.85 -11.50 2.10
N SER A 46 2.07 -10.97 1.84
CA SER A 46 2.46 -9.62 2.27
C SER A 46 1.64 -8.53 1.58
N PHE A 47 1.49 -8.58 0.25
CA PHE A 47 0.67 -7.62 -0.49
C PHE A 47 -0.80 -7.68 -0.09
N THR A 48 -1.37 -8.89 0.05
CA THR A 48 -2.79 -9.03 0.43
C THR A 48 -3.05 -8.53 1.83
N LEU A 49 -2.19 -8.88 2.80
CA LEU A 49 -2.31 -8.44 4.18
C LEU A 49 -2.23 -6.91 4.28
N VAL A 50 -1.21 -6.32 3.65
CA VAL A 50 -1.02 -4.87 3.68
C VAL A 50 -2.16 -4.15 2.97
N GLY A 51 -2.57 -4.60 1.79
CA GLY A 51 -3.69 -4.03 1.06
C GLY A 51 -4.99 -4.06 1.87
N SER A 52 -5.25 -5.18 2.54
CA SER A 52 -6.39 -5.35 3.45
C SER A 52 -6.35 -4.38 4.62
N ILE A 53 -5.19 -4.21 5.25
CA ILE A 53 -5.00 -3.24 6.35
C ILE A 53 -5.24 -1.82 5.84
N VAL A 54 -4.66 -1.45 4.69
CA VAL A 54 -4.86 -0.13 4.09
C VAL A 54 -6.34 0.13 3.82
N LEU A 55 -7.06 -0.82 3.22
CA LEU A 55 -8.49 -0.69 2.95
C LEU A 55 -9.35 -0.63 4.21
N SER A 56 -8.97 -1.36 5.26
CA SER A 56 -9.68 -1.31 6.55
C SER A 56 -9.59 0.05 7.22
N ARG A 57 -8.48 0.77 7.01
CA ARG A 57 -8.22 2.10 7.58
C ARG A 57 -8.61 3.24 6.63
N ARG A 58 -8.58 2.99 5.32
CA ARG A 58 -8.87 3.94 4.25
C ARG A 58 -9.75 3.28 3.18
N PRO A 59 -11.07 3.18 3.42
CA PRO A 59 -12.00 2.70 2.40
C PRO A 59 -11.87 3.50 1.10
N GLY A 60 -11.86 2.81 -0.04
CA GLY A 60 -11.72 3.39 -1.38
C GLY A 60 -10.29 3.68 -1.83
N HIS A 61 -9.27 3.45 -0.99
CA HIS A 61 -7.89 3.78 -1.34
C HIS A 61 -7.36 2.89 -2.48
N VAL A 62 -6.93 3.51 -3.57
CA VAL A 62 -6.50 2.83 -4.81
C VAL A 62 -5.34 1.87 -4.55
N GLU A 63 -4.33 2.28 -3.78
CA GLU A 63 -3.18 1.42 -3.45
C GLU A 63 -3.58 0.20 -2.63
N GLY A 64 -4.56 0.32 -1.74
CA GLY A 64 -5.06 -0.81 -0.96
C GLY A 64 -5.66 -1.87 -1.88
N ARG A 65 -6.46 -1.44 -2.87
CA ARG A 65 -7.03 -2.34 -3.90
C ARG A 65 -5.95 -2.96 -4.79
N LEU A 66 -4.98 -2.15 -5.25
CA LEU A 66 -3.87 -2.64 -6.07
C LEU A 66 -3.01 -3.65 -5.32
N PHE A 67 -2.73 -3.43 -4.03
CA PHE A 67 -2.02 -4.40 -3.19
C PHE A 67 -2.77 -5.72 -3.06
N VAL A 68 -4.09 -5.71 -2.80
CA VAL A 68 -4.88 -6.95 -2.76
C VAL A 68 -4.85 -7.67 -4.12
N LEU A 69 -4.94 -6.93 -5.23
CA LEU A 69 -4.90 -7.50 -6.57
C LEU A 69 -3.53 -8.13 -6.90
N VAL A 70 -2.43 -7.44 -6.59
CA VAL A 70 -1.06 -7.98 -6.75
C VAL A 70 -0.89 -9.25 -5.91
N GLY A 71 -1.39 -9.23 -4.67
CA GLY A 71 -1.33 -10.39 -3.79
C GLY A 71 -2.10 -11.60 -4.33
N LEU A 72 -3.31 -11.37 -4.87
CA LEU A 72 -4.12 -12.40 -5.50
C LEU A 72 -3.44 -13.00 -6.75
N CYS A 73 -2.93 -12.15 -7.65
CA CYS A 73 -2.19 -12.60 -8.83
C CYS A 73 -0.95 -13.40 -8.43
N SER A 74 -0.23 -12.97 -7.39
CA SER A 74 0.94 -13.69 -6.86
C SER A 74 0.57 -15.06 -6.27
N ALA A 75 -0.62 -15.17 -5.64
CA ALA A 75 -1.11 -16.44 -5.11
C ALA A 75 -1.47 -17.43 -6.23
N VAL A 76 -2.11 -16.94 -7.30
CA VAL A 76 -2.37 -17.74 -8.51
C VAL A 76 -1.05 -18.20 -9.10
N LEU A 77 -0.11 -17.28 -9.33
CA LEU A 77 1.22 -17.58 -9.88
C LEU A 77 1.94 -18.64 -9.02
N TYR A 78 1.96 -18.48 -7.69
CA TYR A 78 2.56 -19.45 -6.78
C TYR A 78 1.92 -20.84 -6.92
N SER A 79 0.59 -20.94 -6.78
CA SER A 79 -0.14 -22.20 -6.82
C SER A 79 0.02 -22.93 -8.16
N ALA A 80 -0.08 -22.16 -9.24
CA ALA A 80 0.07 -22.63 -10.60
C ALA A 80 1.49 -23.11 -10.90
N ARG A 81 2.50 -22.34 -10.47
CA ARG A 81 3.91 -22.72 -10.59
C ARG A 81 4.23 -23.97 -9.77
N GLN A 82 3.64 -24.16 -8.59
CA GLN A 82 3.83 -25.38 -7.79
C GLN A 82 3.34 -26.65 -8.52
N VAL A 83 2.21 -26.59 -9.21
CA VAL A 83 1.77 -27.69 -10.08
C VAL A 83 2.70 -27.87 -11.28
N GLY A 84 3.13 -26.77 -11.90
CA GLY A 84 4.10 -26.80 -13.01
C GLY A 84 5.42 -27.47 -12.62
N LEU A 85 5.89 -27.27 -11.39
CA LEU A 85 7.11 -27.87 -10.86
C LEU A 85 6.94 -29.33 -10.40
N SER A 86 5.73 -29.72 -9.95
CA SER A 86 5.47 -31.05 -9.36
C SER A 86 4.87 -32.06 -10.33
N SER A 87 4.38 -31.64 -11.49
CA SER A 87 3.69 -32.48 -12.46
C SER A 87 4.24 -32.32 -13.88
N SER A 88 4.22 -33.41 -14.63
CA SER A 88 4.44 -33.44 -16.09
C SER A 88 3.17 -33.85 -16.86
N SER A 89 2.03 -33.96 -16.17
CA SER A 89 0.78 -34.42 -16.76
C SER A 89 0.17 -33.38 -17.69
N ARG A 90 -0.38 -33.83 -18.82
CA ARG A 90 -1.18 -32.99 -19.72
C ARG A 90 -2.49 -32.52 -19.07
N ALA A 91 -3.03 -33.27 -18.10
CA ALA A 91 -4.22 -32.85 -17.37
C ALA A 91 -3.99 -31.57 -16.55
N ASP A 92 -2.75 -31.34 -16.12
CA ASP A 92 -2.34 -30.18 -15.32
C ASP A 92 -1.81 -29.02 -16.19
N ALA A 93 -1.74 -29.18 -17.52
CA ALA A 93 -1.12 -28.22 -18.44
C ALA A 93 -1.67 -26.80 -18.31
N TRP A 94 -3.00 -26.66 -18.19
CA TRP A 94 -3.66 -25.36 -18.04
C TRP A 94 -3.32 -24.67 -16.72
N TRP A 95 -3.10 -25.45 -15.66
CA TRP A 95 -2.74 -24.88 -14.37
C TRP A 95 -1.25 -24.52 -14.34
N GLY A 96 -0.36 -25.38 -14.84
CA GLY A 96 1.06 -25.03 -14.99
C GLY A 96 1.31 -23.81 -15.88
N TRP A 97 0.46 -23.61 -16.90
CA TRP A 97 0.49 -22.42 -17.77
C TRP A 97 0.23 -21.10 -17.05
N LEU A 98 -0.73 -21.07 -16.13
CA LEU A 98 -0.94 -19.92 -15.25
C LEU A 98 0.26 -19.65 -14.34
N GLY A 99 1.19 -20.61 -14.22
CA GLY A 99 2.39 -20.47 -13.44
C GLY A 99 3.36 -19.48 -14.04
N VAL A 100 3.26 -19.13 -15.33
CA VAL A 100 4.34 -18.44 -16.08
C VAL A 100 4.04 -16.96 -16.32
N TRP A 101 3.10 -16.69 -17.21
CA TRP A 101 2.85 -15.36 -17.78
C TRP A 101 2.29 -14.30 -16.81
N PRO A 102 1.63 -14.62 -15.68
CA PRO A 102 1.16 -13.58 -14.76
C PRO A 102 2.30 -12.77 -14.12
N THR A 103 3.55 -13.25 -14.20
CA THR A 103 4.75 -12.52 -13.74
C THR A 103 4.81 -11.11 -14.33
N ALA A 104 4.67 -10.97 -15.66
CA ALA A 104 4.68 -9.68 -16.33
C ALA A 104 3.54 -8.77 -15.87
N VAL A 105 2.35 -9.34 -15.66
CA VAL A 105 1.17 -8.61 -15.15
C VAL A 105 1.41 -8.07 -13.75
N ILE A 106 1.99 -8.88 -12.86
CA ILE A 106 2.35 -8.49 -11.49
C ILE A 106 3.37 -7.35 -11.49
N ILE A 107 4.41 -7.43 -12.33
CA ILE A 107 5.40 -6.35 -12.48
C ILE A 107 4.71 -5.06 -12.98
N GLY A 108 3.81 -5.16 -13.96
CA GLY A 108 3.03 -4.02 -14.45
C GLY A 108 2.15 -3.39 -13.37
N MET A 109 1.42 -4.18 -12.59
CA MET A 109 0.59 -3.71 -11.47
C MET A 109 1.44 -3.08 -10.36
N THR A 110 2.59 -3.66 -10.04
CA THR A 110 3.52 -3.12 -9.04
C THR A 110 4.13 -1.80 -9.51
N THR A 111 4.35 -1.65 -10.83
CA THR A 111 4.72 -0.36 -11.42
C THR A 111 3.66 0.71 -11.14
N TRP A 112 2.38 0.38 -11.32
CA TRP A 112 1.28 1.29 -10.98
C TRP A 112 1.24 1.68 -9.51
N VAL A 113 1.42 0.71 -8.62
CA VAL A 113 1.52 0.96 -7.18
C VAL A 113 2.60 2.01 -6.91
N ILE A 114 3.81 1.82 -7.44
CA ILE A 114 4.95 2.70 -7.18
C ILE A 114 4.73 4.10 -7.76
N LEU A 115 4.15 4.19 -8.96
CA LEU A 115 3.87 5.49 -9.59
C LEU A 115 2.77 6.27 -8.87
N CYS A 116 1.83 5.59 -8.22
CA CYS A 116 0.77 6.20 -7.43
C CYS A 116 1.17 6.51 -5.99
N PHE A 117 2.20 5.84 -5.47
CA PHE A 117 2.66 5.96 -4.09
C PHE A 117 3.12 7.38 -3.72
N PRO A 118 2.83 7.86 -2.49
CA PRO A 118 1.95 7.28 -1.45
C PRO A 118 0.49 7.78 -1.49
N GLU A 119 0.16 8.60 -2.47
CA GLU A 119 -1.09 9.39 -2.50
C GLU A 119 -2.23 8.64 -3.21
N GLY A 120 -1.99 7.46 -3.76
CA GLY A 120 -2.95 6.73 -4.58
C GLY A 120 -3.21 7.36 -5.95
N ARG A 121 -2.34 8.28 -6.41
CA ARG A 121 -2.48 8.97 -7.70
C ARG A 121 -1.13 9.28 -8.37
N PRO A 122 -1.06 9.26 -9.71
CA PRO A 122 0.17 9.63 -10.43
C PRO A 122 0.57 11.09 -10.20
N LEU A 123 1.86 11.38 -10.34
CA LEU A 123 2.45 12.72 -10.19
C LEU A 123 1.79 13.80 -11.07
N SER A 124 1.43 13.44 -12.32
CA SER A 124 0.79 14.35 -13.27
C SER A 124 0.12 13.59 -14.41
N ARG A 125 -0.58 14.30 -15.30
CA ARG A 125 -1.16 13.71 -16.53
C ARG A 125 -0.11 13.10 -17.47
N SER A 126 1.13 13.60 -17.46
CA SER A 126 2.21 12.98 -18.23
C SER A 126 2.64 11.64 -17.63
N TRP A 127 2.61 11.52 -16.31
CA TRP A 127 2.90 10.25 -15.63
C TRP A 127 1.80 9.20 -15.83
N LEU A 128 0.55 9.60 -16.11
CA LEU A 128 -0.48 8.66 -16.58
C LEU A 128 -0.09 8.02 -17.92
N ARG A 129 0.49 8.80 -18.85
CA ARG A 129 0.99 8.25 -20.12
C ARG A 129 2.14 7.28 -19.91
N VAL A 130 3.05 7.59 -18.98
CA VAL A 130 4.15 6.71 -18.58
C VAL A 130 3.62 5.40 -17.99
N ALA A 131 2.64 5.48 -17.10
CA ALA A 131 2.00 4.30 -16.50
C ALA A 131 1.24 3.46 -17.56
N ALA A 132 0.55 4.11 -18.50
CA ALA A 132 -0.11 3.44 -19.61
C ALA A 132 0.88 2.73 -20.55
N LEU A 133 2.02 3.36 -20.85
CA LEU A 133 3.09 2.74 -21.64
C LEU A 133 3.68 1.52 -20.91
N ALA A 134 3.95 1.65 -19.61
CA ALA A 134 4.42 0.55 -18.78
C ALA A 134 3.42 -0.61 -18.73
N SER A 135 2.12 -0.32 -18.63
CA SER A 135 1.06 -1.33 -18.76
C SER A 135 1.05 -2.00 -20.11
N GLY A 136 1.14 -1.23 -21.20
CA GLY A 136 1.18 -1.79 -22.56
C GLY A 136 2.36 -2.74 -22.74
N LEU A 137 3.54 -2.36 -22.24
CA LEU A 137 4.73 -3.19 -22.27
C LEU A 137 4.53 -4.48 -21.45
N ALA A 138 4.02 -4.38 -20.22
CA ALA A 138 3.72 -5.54 -19.39
C ALA A 138 2.68 -6.47 -20.05
N THR A 139 1.67 -5.92 -20.72
CA THR A 139 0.67 -6.70 -21.46
C THR A 139 1.29 -7.42 -22.66
N VAL A 140 2.17 -6.77 -23.43
CA VAL A 140 2.87 -7.42 -24.54
C VAL A 140 3.75 -8.57 -24.04
N SER A 141 4.52 -8.35 -22.97
CA SER A 141 5.35 -9.42 -22.37
C SER A 141 4.48 -10.57 -21.84
N ALA A 142 3.37 -10.26 -21.15
CA ALA A 142 2.42 -11.27 -20.68
C ALA A 142 1.81 -12.06 -21.83
N LEU A 143 1.45 -11.42 -22.95
CA LEU A 143 0.87 -12.09 -24.11
C LEU A 143 1.88 -13.01 -24.81
N LEU A 144 3.13 -12.56 -24.99
CA LEU A 144 4.19 -13.41 -25.56
C LEU A 144 4.40 -14.65 -24.69
N SER A 145 4.48 -14.47 -23.36
CA SER A 145 4.62 -15.56 -22.39
C SER A 145 3.39 -16.47 -22.29
N ALA A 146 2.20 -15.93 -22.48
CA ALA A 146 0.95 -16.69 -22.42
C ALA A 146 0.74 -17.54 -23.69
N LEU A 147 1.10 -17.01 -24.86
CA LEU A 147 0.84 -17.65 -26.16
C LEU A 147 2.01 -18.50 -26.65
N TYR A 148 3.22 -18.27 -26.15
CA TYR A 148 4.41 -19.05 -26.50
C TYR A 148 5.18 -19.44 -25.23
N PRO A 149 5.85 -20.60 -25.21
CA PRO A 149 6.57 -21.08 -24.04
C PRO A 149 7.95 -20.41 -23.89
N VAL A 150 8.02 -19.07 -24.01
CA VAL A 150 9.27 -18.30 -24.03
C VAL A 150 9.97 -18.19 -22.67
N GLU A 151 9.21 -18.37 -21.58
CA GLU A 151 9.69 -18.37 -20.19
C GLU A 151 9.50 -19.72 -19.48
N TYR A 152 9.01 -20.75 -20.19
CA TYR A 152 8.64 -22.03 -19.55
C TYR A 152 9.85 -22.73 -18.92
N ASP A 153 10.95 -22.80 -19.67
CA ASP A 153 12.17 -23.48 -19.25
C ASP A 153 12.84 -22.73 -18.09
N ASP A 154 13.00 -21.41 -18.22
CA ASP A 154 13.57 -20.52 -17.18
C ASP A 154 12.81 -20.62 -15.86
N ALA A 155 11.52 -20.90 -15.96
CA ALA A 155 10.63 -20.93 -14.83
C ALA A 155 10.30 -22.35 -14.34
N GLY A 156 10.98 -23.36 -14.89
CA GLY A 156 11.00 -24.73 -14.40
C GLY A 156 9.69 -25.49 -14.55
N VAL A 157 8.81 -25.09 -15.47
CA VAL A 157 7.50 -25.74 -15.64
C VAL A 157 7.63 -27.02 -16.46
N GLY A 158 7.40 -28.17 -15.83
CA GLY A 158 7.45 -29.50 -16.45
C GLY A 158 6.16 -29.95 -17.12
N THR A 159 5.03 -29.28 -16.86
CA THR A 159 3.76 -29.57 -17.54
C THR A 159 3.81 -29.13 -19.02
N PRO A 160 3.16 -29.85 -19.95
CA PRO A 160 3.13 -29.46 -21.35
C PRO A 160 2.55 -28.06 -21.58
N PHE A 161 3.09 -27.33 -22.57
CA PHE A 161 2.50 -26.09 -23.06
C PHE A 161 1.12 -26.37 -23.69
N PRO A 162 0.04 -25.67 -23.29
CA PRO A 162 -1.32 -26.02 -23.72
C PRO A 162 -1.66 -25.57 -25.16
N PHE A 163 -0.85 -24.71 -25.77
CA PHE A 163 -1.08 -24.23 -27.13
C PHE A 163 -0.11 -24.87 -28.12
N ASP A 164 -0.54 -24.95 -29.38
CA ASP A 164 0.29 -25.31 -30.51
C ASP A 164 0.16 -24.21 -31.57
N LEU A 165 0.78 -23.07 -31.27
CA LEU A 165 0.84 -21.93 -32.19
C LEU A 165 2.14 -21.99 -32.98
N GLY A 166 2.05 -21.86 -34.31
CA GLY A 166 3.22 -21.67 -35.15
C GLY A 166 3.99 -20.40 -34.79
N GLY A 167 5.27 -20.31 -35.16
CA GLY A 167 6.06 -19.09 -34.95
C GLY A 167 6.79 -18.98 -33.61
N ARG A 168 6.91 -20.08 -32.84
CA ARG A 168 7.70 -20.11 -31.59
C ARG A 168 9.11 -19.52 -31.73
N ALA A 169 9.81 -19.81 -32.82
CA ALA A 169 11.16 -19.29 -33.05
C ALA A 169 11.17 -17.76 -33.11
N LEU A 170 10.26 -17.16 -33.89
CA LEU A 170 10.09 -15.71 -33.95
C LEU A 170 9.70 -15.14 -32.59
N ALA A 171 8.79 -15.78 -31.85
CA ALA A 171 8.40 -15.33 -30.53
C ALA A 171 9.59 -15.34 -29.54
N GLN A 172 10.46 -16.36 -29.61
CA GLN A 172 11.67 -16.42 -28.81
C GLN A 172 12.67 -15.33 -29.18
N ASP A 173 12.88 -15.07 -30.48
CA ASP A 173 13.76 -14.00 -30.94
C ASP A 173 13.26 -12.62 -30.46
N VAL A 174 11.95 -12.38 -30.56
CA VAL A 174 11.31 -11.18 -30.04
C VAL A 174 11.46 -11.09 -28.52
N TRP A 175 11.27 -12.20 -27.80
CA TRP A 175 11.43 -12.26 -26.35
C TRP A 175 12.85 -11.95 -25.89
N ASN A 176 13.86 -12.48 -26.58
CA ASN A 176 15.27 -12.28 -26.24
C ASN A 176 15.67 -10.80 -26.34
N VAL A 177 15.04 -10.03 -27.24
CA VAL A 177 15.28 -8.59 -27.39
C VAL A 177 14.37 -7.77 -26.46
N LEU A 178 13.06 -8.02 -26.48
CA LEU A 178 12.07 -7.18 -25.80
C LEU A 178 11.74 -7.64 -24.38
N GLY A 179 11.66 -8.95 -24.13
CA GLY A 179 11.24 -9.53 -22.86
C GLY A 179 12.15 -9.12 -21.71
N HIS A 180 13.43 -9.51 -21.76
CA HIS A 180 14.40 -9.16 -20.71
C HIS A 180 14.58 -7.65 -20.54
N GLY A 181 14.66 -6.91 -21.66
CA GLY A 181 14.76 -5.46 -21.64
C GLY A 181 13.54 -4.80 -21.00
N SER A 182 12.35 -5.36 -21.20
CA SER A 182 11.10 -4.82 -20.63
C SER A 182 11.06 -4.92 -19.11
N TYR A 183 11.45 -6.07 -18.54
CA TYR A 183 11.45 -6.25 -17.09
C TYR A 183 12.44 -5.29 -16.40
N LEU A 184 13.64 -5.15 -16.98
CA LEU A 184 14.62 -4.19 -16.47
C LEU A 184 14.11 -2.75 -16.60
N LEU A 185 13.53 -2.38 -17.74
CA LEU A 185 13.00 -1.04 -17.96
C LEU A 185 11.89 -0.69 -16.95
N LEU A 186 10.98 -1.63 -16.67
CA LEU A 186 9.94 -1.44 -15.66
C LEU A 186 10.54 -1.25 -14.26
N GLN A 187 11.57 -2.01 -13.89
CA GLN A 187 12.26 -1.85 -12.60
C GLN A 187 13.04 -0.52 -12.50
N VAL A 188 13.70 -0.10 -13.57
CA VAL A 188 14.37 1.22 -13.64
C VAL A 188 13.34 2.34 -13.51
N LEU A 189 12.17 2.18 -14.14
CA LEU A 189 11.07 3.13 -14.03
C LEU A 189 10.59 3.27 -12.58
N TRP A 190 10.68 2.23 -11.74
CA TRP A 190 10.36 2.34 -10.32
C TRP A 190 11.30 3.31 -9.60
N ILE A 191 12.61 3.23 -9.88
CA ILE A 191 13.61 4.15 -9.32
C ILE A 191 13.35 5.57 -9.80
N VAL A 192 13.14 5.75 -11.11
CA VAL A 192 12.85 7.07 -11.70
C VAL A 192 11.58 7.68 -11.12
N GLY A 193 10.51 6.88 -10.98
CA GLY A 193 9.25 7.27 -10.36
C GLY A 193 9.44 7.71 -8.92
N LEU A 194 10.19 6.94 -8.13
CA LEU A 194 10.45 7.24 -6.72
C LEU A 194 11.30 8.52 -6.56
N VAL A 195 12.33 8.71 -7.39
CA VAL A 195 13.17 9.92 -7.39
C VAL A 195 12.36 11.14 -7.83
N ALA A 196 11.53 11.01 -8.87
CA ALA A 196 10.66 12.09 -9.31
C ALA A 196 9.68 12.50 -8.20
N ARG A 197 9.09 11.51 -7.50
CA ARG A 197 8.22 11.76 -6.35
C ARG A 197 8.97 12.43 -5.22
N TRP A 198 10.15 11.93 -4.85
CA TRP A 198 11.00 12.54 -3.83
C TRP A 198 11.24 14.03 -4.09
N ARG A 199 11.62 14.39 -5.32
CA ARG A 199 11.88 15.79 -5.69
C ARG A 199 10.63 16.66 -5.54
N ALA A 200 9.46 16.12 -5.86
CA ALA A 200 8.18 16.83 -5.80
C ALA A 200 7.55 16.90 -4.40
N SER A 201 8.03 16.11 -3.43
CA SER A 201 7.40 16.01 -2.10
C SER A 201 8.10 16.83 -1.01
N ASP A 202 7.37 17.12 0.07
CA ASP A 202 7.89 17.81 1.27
C ASP A 202 8.78 16.91 2.16
N SER A 203 9.43 17.52 3.15
CA SER A 203 10.43 16.86 4.01
C SER A 203 9.90 15.64 4.78
N ALA A 204 8.61 15.62 5.14
CA ALA A 204 7.97 14.46 5.79
C ALA A 204 7.86 13.27 4.84
N VAL A 205 7.31 13.47 3.64
CA VAL A 205 7.15 12.43 2.62
C VAL A 205 8.52 11.98 2.09
N ARG A 206 9.47 12.89 1.89
CA ARG A 206 10.85 12.53 1.48
C ARG A 206 11.52 11.55 2.43
N ARG A 207 11.39 11.76 3.75
CA ARG A 207 11.93 10.83 4.76
C ARG A 207 11.34 9.42 4.64
N GLN A 208 10.07 9.33 4.27
CA GLN A 208 9.42 8.04 4.08
C GLN A 208 9.81 7.36 2.78
N LEU A 209 9.90 8.10 1.69
CA LEU A 209 10.43 7.59 0.42
C LEU A 209 11.88 7.13 0.57
N ALA A 210 12.66 7.78 1.45
CA ALA A 210 14.01 7.34 1.84
C ALA A 210 14.01 5.97 2.50
N LEU A 211 13.09 5.71 3.43
CA LEU A 211 12.96 4.42 4.09
C LEU A 211 12.52 3.32 3.10
N LEU A 212 11.60 3.64 2.19
CA LEU A 212 11.19 2.71 1.14
C LEU A 212 12.37 2.39 0.20
N LEU A 213 13.10 3.41 -0.25
CA LEU A 213 14.29 3.24 -1.08
C LEU A 213 15.37 2.43 -0.37
N ALA A 214 15.66 2.74 0.90
CA ALA A 214 16.63 1.99 1.70
C ALA A 214 16.23 0.52 1.86
N THR A 215 14.93 0.22 1.99
CA THR A 215 14.41 -1.15 2.02
C THR A 215 14.67 -1.87 0.70
N VAL A 216 14.35 -1.23 -0.43
CA VAL A 216 14.58 -1.81 -1.78
C VAL A 216 16.07 -2.04 -2.03
N VAL A 217 16.93 -1.08 -1.64
CA VAL A 217 18.39 -1.22 -1.73
C VAL A 217 18.87 -2.37 -0.85
N GLY A 218 18.40 -2.48 0.39
CA GLY A 218 18.72 -3.58 1.29
C GLY A 218 18.33 -4.95 0.72
N VAL A 219 17.13 -5.06 0.17
CA VAL A 219 16.67 -6.29 -0.53
C VAL A 219 17.55 -6.61 -1.74
N SER A 220 17.95 -5.59 -2.51
CA SER A 220 18.85 -5.76 -3.66
C SER A 220 20.23 -6.24 -3.23
N VAL A 221 20.75 -5.75 -2.10
CA VAL A 221 22.01 -6.23 -1.50
C VAL A 221 21.88 -7.69 -1.09
N VAL A 222 20.78 -8.10 -0.45
CA VAL A 222 20.53 -9.51 -0.10
C VAL A 222 20.46 -10.39 -1.35
N LEU A 223 19.84 -9.90 -2.42
CA LEU A 223 19.79 -10.59 -3.70
C LEU A 223 21.19 -10.80 -4.29
N VAL A 224 21.99 -9.75 -4.38
CA VAL A 224 23.37 -9.80 -4.90
C VAL A 224 24.25 -10.70 -4.04
N ALA A 225 24.14 -10.61 -2.71
CA ALA A 225 24.87 -11.46 -1.79
C ALA A 225 24.48 -12.94 -1.95
N GLY A 226 23.19 -13.24 -2.13
CA GLY A 226 22.71 -14.60 -2.39
C GLY A 226 23.26 -15.17 -3.70
N LEU A 227 23.30 -14.37 -4.76
CA LEU A 227 23.95 -14.75 -6.03
C LEU A 227 25.45 -15.00 -5.84
N ALA A 228 26.15 -14.12 -5.11
CA ALA A 228 27.60 -14.21 -4.93
C ALA A 228 28.04 -15.38 -4.03
N THR A 229 27.24 -15.72 -3.01
CA THR A 229 27.63 -16.72 -1.99
C THR A 229 26.98 -18.08 -2.18
N ALA A 230 25.75 -18.12 -2.67
CA ALA A 230 24.95 -19.34 -2.82
C ALA A 230 24.55 -19.63 -4.27
N GLY A 231 24.98 -18.80 -5.24
CA GLY A 231 24.62 -18.96 -6.64
C GLY A 231 23.11 -18.81 -6.91
N SER A 232 22.35 -18.19 -5.99
CA SER A 232 20.89 -18.15 -6.07
C SER A 232 20.33 -16.78 -5.64
N PRO A 233 19.41 -16.18 -6.42
CA PRO A 233 18.77 -14.93 -6.03
C PRO A 233 17.66 -15.13 -4.98
N THR A 234 17.32 -16.38 -4.65
CA THR A 234 16.19 -16.76 -3.80
C THR A 234 16.11 -16.00 -2.47
N PRO A 235 17.22 -15.81 -1.70
CA PRO A 235 17.16 -15.04 -0.46
C PRO A 235 16.64 -13.60 -0.66
N GLY A 236 17.11 -12.94 -1.71
CA GLY A 236 16.66 -11.59 -2.07
C GLY A 236 15.22 -11.55 -2.56
N LEU A 237 14.81 -12.54 -3.37
CA LEU A 237 13.42 -12.66 -3.83
C LEU A 237 12.44 -12.90 -2.67
N ILE A 238 12.83 -13.69 -1.66
CA ILE A 238 12.03 -13.85 -0.44
C ILE A 238 11.97 -12.53 0.34
N ALA A 239 13.10 -11.83 0.49
CA ALA A 239 13.19 -10.55 1.19
C ALA A 239 12.33 -9.45 0.52
N LEU A 240 12.00 -9.60 -0.77
CA LEU A 240 11.11 -8.70 -1.50
C LEU A 240 9.74 -8.51 -0.82
N GLY A 241 9.26 -9.51 -0.06
CA GLY A 241 8.03 -9.43 0.74
C GLY A 241 8.05 -8.38 1.85
N VAL A 242 9.23 -7.89 2.26
CA VAL A 242 9.36 -6.81 3.24
C VAL A 242 8.94 -5.46 2.65
N VAL A 243 9.11 -5.27 1.34
CA VAL A 243 8.82 -4.00 0.65
C VAL A 243 7.36 -3.56 0.82
N PRO A 244 6.33 -4.37 0.51
CA PRO A 244 4.94 -3.98 0.72
C PRO A 244 4.64 -3.74 2.21
N VAL A 245 5.25 -4.48 3.14
CA VAL A 245 5.06 -4.27 4.59
C VAL A 245 5.55 -2.89 5.01
N VAL A 246 6.76 -2.50 4.58
CA VAL A 246 7.29 -1.16 4.83
C VAL A 246 6.42 -0.10 4.15
N ALA A 247 6.03 -0.29 2.89
CA ALA A 247 5.15 0.64 2.20
C ALA A 247 3.82 0.86 2.94
N GLY A 248 3.18 -0.22 3.41
CA GLY A 248 1.96 -0.14 4.23
C GLY A 248 2.13 0.61 5.54
N TRP A 249 3.23 0.34 6.25
CA TRP A 249 3.57 1.06 7.47
C TRP A 249 3.80 2.56 7.24
N LEU A 250 4.44 2.93 6.11
CA LEU A 250 4.65 4.33 5.73
C LEU A 250 3.33 5.04 5.39
N LEU A 251 2.44 4.37 4.66
CA LEU A 251 1.11 4.91 4.35
C LEU A 251 0.36 5.28 5.62
N ASP A 252 0.38 4.40 6.62
CA ASP A 252 -0.27 4.66 7.91
C ASP A 252 0.27 5.90 8.62
N ARG A 253 1.61 6.09 8.61
CA ARG A 253 2.24 7.27 9.22
C ARG A 253 1.89 8.58 8.50
N LEU A 254 1.70 8.57 7.18
CA LEU A 254 1.25 9.77 6.46
C LEU A 254 -0.16 10.19 6.83
N SER A 255 -1.08 9.23 7.03
CA SER A 255 -2.44 9.57 7.45
C SER A 255 -2.42 10.32 8.76
N LEU A 256 -1.66 9.82 9.73
CA LEU A 256 -1.62 10.41 11.06
C LEU A 256 -1.03 11.82 11.02
N ALA A 257 0.07 12.02 10.27
CA ALA A 257 0.65 13.34 10.10
C ALA A 257 -0.33 14.33 9.45
N HIS A 258 -1.03 13.92 8.39
CA HIS A 258 -1.96 14.79 7.67
C HIS A 258 -3.23 15.09 8.48
N VAL A 259 -3.76 14.13 9.25
CA VAL A 259 -4.88 14.36 10.16
C VAL A 259 -4.48 15.35 11.25
N VAL A 260 -3.30 15.19 11.86
CA VAL A 260 -2.80 16.15 12.86
C VAL A 260 -2.61 17.54 12.25
N GLU A 261 -2.10 17.63 11.02
CA GLU A 261 -1.94 18.91 10.30
C GLU A 261 -3.29 19.57 9.98
N ILE A 262 -4.30 18.81 9.53
CA ILE A 262 -5.66 19.33 9.31
C ILE A 262 -6.30 19.78 10.62
N GLU A 263 -6.17 19.00 11.69
CA GLU A 263 -6.73 19.33 13.00
C GLU A 263 -6.07 20.60 13.57
N THR A 264 -4.74 20.72 13.46
CA THR A 264 -4.01 21.93 13.86
C THR A 264 -4.34 23.12 12.97
N ALA A 265 -4.46 22.94 11.65
CA ALA A 265 -4.89 23.99 10.71
C ALA A 265 -6.38 24.39 10.89
N ALA A 266 -7.21 23.49 11.40
CA ALA A 266 -8.59 23.77 11.83
C ALA A 266 -8.65 24.44 13.22
N GLY A 267 -7.50 24.75 13.83
CA GLY A 267 -7.40 25.44 15.12
C GLY A 267 -7.61 24.53 16.34
N ARG A 268 -7.75 23.21 16.16
CA ARG A 268 -7.89 22.24 17.27
C ARG A 268 -6.52 21.95 17.88
N LEU A 269 -6.48 21.87 19.20
CA LEU A 269 -5.27 21.48 19.94
C LEU A 269 -5.13 19.97 19.98
N PRO A 270 -3.98 19.43 19.56
CA PRO A 270 -3.74 18.00 19.61
C PRO A 270 -3.60 17.47 21.05
N GLU A 271 -3.30 18.32 22.04
CA GLU A 271 -3.29 17.89 23.45
C GLU A 271 -4.71 17.70 24.03
N LEU A 272 -5.72 18.31 23.40
CA LEU A 272 -7.12 18.25 23.82
C LEU A 272 -7.90 17.20 23.02
N SER A 273 -8.84 16.53 23.66
CA SER A 273 -9.82 15.67 22.98
C SER A 273 -10.76 16.51 22.10
N ALA A 274 -11.48 15.86 21.17
CA ALA A 274 -12.47 16.54 20.33
C ALA A 274 -13.49 17.34 21.16
N ARG A 275 -13.97 16.75 22.27
CA ARG A 275 -14.94 17.41 23.15
C ARG A 275 -14.34 18.57 23.94
N GLU A 276 -13.10 18.45 24.37
CA GLU A 276 -12.38 19.55 25.04
C GLU A 276 -12.09 20.70 24.06
N ASN A 277 -11.81 20.40 22.79
CA ASN A 277 -11.68 21.41 21.74
C ASN A 277 -13.00 22.15 21.47
N GLU A 278 -14.13 21.44 21.38
CA GLU A 278 -15.46 22.07 21.26
C GLU A 278 -15.78 22.96 22.45
N VAL A 279 -15.50 22.50 23.68
CA VAL A 279 -15.68 23.32 24.89
C VAL A 279 -14.77 24.55 24.84
N LEU A 280 -13.50 24.41 24.46
CA LEU A 280 -12.55 25.53 24.33
C LEU A 280 -12.98 26.55 23.27
N GLU A 281 -13.48 26.08 22.13
CA GLU A 281 -14.02 26.94 21.07
C GLU A 281 -15.23 27.75 21.56
N LEU A 282 -16.18 27.10 22.24
CA LEU A 282 -17.32 27.79 22.82
C LEU A 282 -16.92 28.74 23.97
N MET A 283 -15.88 28.39 24.74
CA MET A 283 -15.28 29.33 25.71
C MET A 283 -14.66 30.54 25.00
N ALA A 284 -13.99 30.35 23.87
CA ALA A 284 -13.38 31.42 23.08
C ALA A 284 -14.40 32.34 22.42
N GLN A 285 -15.62 31.85 22.17
CA GLN A 285 -16.79 32.64 21.78
C GLN A 285 -17.41 33.45 22.96
N GLY A 286 -16.84 33.34 24.17
CA GLY A 286 -17.28 34.07 25.36
C GLY A 286 -18.48 33.45 26.08
N LEU A 287 -18.86 32.21 25.77
CA LEU A 287 -20.03 31.58 26.36
C LEU A 287 -19.81 31.15 27.81
N SER A 288 -20.85 31.22 28.64
CA SER A 288 -20.83 30.73 30.03
C SER A 288 -20.90 29.20 30.09
N ASN A 289 -20.55 28.60 31.23
CA ASN A 289 -20.64 27.13 31.39
C ASN A 289 -22.07 26.60 31.15
N ALA A 290 -23.10 27.37 31.52
CA ALA A 290 -24.50 27.03 31.27
C ALA A 290 -24.83 27.06 29.77
N ALA A 291 -24.41 28.11 29.06
CA ALA A 291 -24.64 28.21 27.60
C ALA A 291 -23.85 27.17 26.80
N ILE A 292 -22.64 26.82 27.27
CA ILE A 292 -21.85 25.71 26.70
C ILE A 292 -22.58 24.39 26.93
N ALA A 293 -23.04 24.13 28.16
CA ALA A 293 -23.78 22.92 28.50
C ALA A 293 -25.04 22.77 27.64
N GLU A 294 -25.80 23.85 27.46
CA GLU A 294 -26.99 23.89 26.61
C GLU A 294 -26.66 23.58 25.14
N ARG A 295 -25.71 24.29 24.53
CA ARG A 295 -25.29 24.06 23.14
C ARG A 295 -24.78 22.65 22.88
N LEU A 296 -24.13 22.07 23.88
CA LEU A 296 -23.53 20.75 23.78
C LEU A 296 -24.46 19.62 24.25
N HIS A 297 -25.70 19.94 24.65
CA HIS A 297 -26.68 19.03 25.24
C HIS A 297 -26.12 18.22 26.43
N LEU A 298 -25.37 18.89 27.31
CA LEU A 298 -24.77 18.34 28.52
C LEU A 298 -25.31 19.03 29.78
N SER A 299 -25.04 18.44 30.94
CA SER A 299 -25.21 19.14 32.21
C SER A 299 -24.02 20.06 32.50
N VAL A 300 -24.22 21.13 33.26
CA VAL A 300 -23.13 22.02 33.72
C VAL A 300 -22.07 21.23 34.50
N LYS A 301 -22.49 20.27 35.33
CA LYS A 301 -21.61 19.36 36.08
C LYS A 301 -20.74 18.48 35.17
N THR A 302 -21.11 18.31 33.90
CA THR A 302 -20.30 17.59 32.91
C THR A 302 -19.29 18.52 32.22
N VAL A 303 -19.62 19.81 32.07
CA VAL A 303 -18.74 20.80 31.43
C VAL A 303 -17.60 21.24 32.37
N GLU A 304 -17.86 21.38 33.66
CA GLU A 304 -16.86 21.82 34.65
C GLU A 304 -15.60 20.93 34.71
N PRO A 305 -15.72 19.58 34.74
CA PRO A 305 -14.56 18.69 34.64
C PRO A 305 -13.82 18.81 33.31
N ALA A 306 -14.53 19.03 32.20
CA ALA A 306 -13.90 19.21 30.89
C ALA A 306 -13.06 20.50 30.87
N ILE A 307 -13.57 21.60 31.42
CA ILE A 307 -12.83 22.87 31.55
C ILE A 307 -11.60 22.71 32.45
N SER A 308 -11.74 22.03 33.58
CA SER A 308 -10.60 21.74 34.47
C SER A 308 -9.54 20.89 33.77
N SER A 309 -9.95 19.89 32.99
CA SER A 309 -9.05 19.06 32.19
C SER A 309 -8.33 19.87 31.11
N ILE A 310 -9.03 20.78 30.43
CA ILE A 310 -8.44 21.72 29.47
C ILE A 310 -7.34 22.55 30.13
N PHE A 311 -7.61 23.18 31.28
CA PHE A 311 -6.60 23.99 31.97
C PHE A 311 -5.36 23.18 32.33
N ARG A 312 -5.55 21.97 32.86
CA ARG A 312 -4.45 21.07 33.19
C ARG A 312 -3.63 20.69 31.95
N LYS A 313 -4.29 20.32 30.85
CA LYS A 313 -3.62 19.93 29.59
C LYS A 313 -2.88 21.07 28.92
N LEU A 314 -3.37 22.29 29.10
CA LEU A 314 -2.73 23.52 28.64
C LEU A 314 -1.61 24.04 29.55
N GLY A 315 -1.36 23.38 30.69
CA GLY A 315 -0.38 23.85 31.68
C GLY A 315 -0.80 25.13 32.40
N LEU A 316 -2.10 25.43 32.45
CA LEU A 316 -2.65 26.64 33.07
C LEU A 316 -2.92 26.35 34.55
N HIS A 317 -1.99 26.75 35.40
CA HIS A 317 -2.08 26.62 36.85
C HIS A 317 -2.90 27.78 37.46
N GLU A 318 -3.39 27.57 38.68
CA GLU A 318 -4.04 28.67 39.42
C GLU A 318 -2.96 29.64 39.90
N GLU A 319 -3.05 30.88 39.43
CA GLU A 319 -2.18 31.97 39.86
C GLU A 319 -3.04 33.16 40.30
N PRO A 320 -2.70 33.86 41.40
CA PRO A 320 -3.50 34.99 41.90
C PRO A 320 -3.64 36.14 40.90
N ALA A 321 -2.67 36.28 40.00
CA ALA A 321 -2.59 37.40 39.06
C ALA A 321 -3.25 37.14 37.71
N SER A 322 -3.75 35.92 37.44
CA SER A 322 -4.25 35.55 36.11
C SER A 322 -5.52 34.70 36.15
N ASN A 323 -6.35 34.81 35.10
CA ASN A 323 -7.57 34.00 34.96
C ASN A 323 -7.32 32.90 33.92
N ARG A 324 -7.31 31.64 34.37
CA ARG A 324 -7.06 30.46 33.50
C ARG A 324 -8.00 30.38 32.30
N ARG A 325 -9.26 30.80 32.44
CA ARG A 325 -10.20 30.82 31.31
C ARG A 325 -9.76 31.82 30.26
N VAL A 326 -9.37 33.03 30.70
CA VAL A 326 -8.87 34.08 29.81
C VAL A 326 -7.57 33.62 29.15
N LEU A 327 -6.63 33.03 29.89
CA LEU A 327 -5.39 32.50 29.33
C LEU A 327 -5.65 31.39 28.30
N ALA A 328 -6.58 30.47 28.57
CA ALA A 328 -6.97 29.42 27.63
C ALA A 328 -7.55 30.00 26.33
N VAL A 329 -8.40 31.04 26.45
CA VAL A 329 -8.98 31.75 25.30
C VAL A 329 -7.90 32.54 24.55
N VAL A 330 -6.99 33.23 25.23
CA VAL A 330 -5.85 33.90 24.61
C VAL A 330 -4.98 32.90 23.86
N GLN A 331 -4.67 31.75 24.44
CA GLN A 331 -3.90 30.69 23.78
C GLN A 331 -4.64 30.05 22.59
N TYR A 332 -5.98 30.09 22.58
CA TYR A 332 -6.80 29.72 21.42
C TYR A 332 -6.64 30.73 20.28
N TRP A 333 -6.74 32.03 20.57
CA TRP A 333 -6.66 33.11 19.57
C TRP A 333 -5.25 33.51 19.15
N SER A 334 -4.25 33.31 20.00
CA SER A 334 -2.83 33.62 19.71
C SER A 334 -2.19 32.64 18.73
N ARG A 335 -2.96 31.64 18.28
CA ARG A 335 -2.56 30.79 17.17
C ARG A 335 -2.61 31.60 15.88
N PRO A 336 -1.75 31.29 14.90
CA PRO A 336 -1.98 31.73 13.54
C PRO A 336 -3.31 31.12 13.05
N ALA A 337 -4.42 31.81 13.29
CA ALA A 337 -5.74 31.41 12.85
C ALA A 337 -6.01 32.03 11.49
N ARG A 338 -6.27 31.15 10.52
CA ARG A 338 -7.13 31.32 9.34
C ARG A 338 -7.78 32.71 9.27
N GLN A 339 -7.34 33.51 8.31
CA GLN A 339 -8.12 34.63 7.82
C GLN A 339 -9.42 34.04 7.25
N PRO A 340 -10.61 34.38 7.78
CA PRO A 340 -11.85 33.95 7.17
C PRO A 340 -12.00 34.69 5.84
N ASP A 341 -12.25 33.95 4.76
CA ASP A 341 -12.80 34.50 3.51
C ASP A 341 -14.25 35.00 3.75
#